data_AF-A0A2V7J3Q1-F1
#
_entry.id   AF-A0A2V7J3Q1-F1
#
_cell.length_a   1.000
_cell.length_b   1.000
_cell.length_c   1.000
_cell.angle_alpha   90.00
_cell.angle_beta   90.00
_cell.angle_gamma   90.00
#
_symmetry.space_group_name_H-M   'P 1'
#
loop_
_entity.id
_entity.type
_entity.pdbx_description
1 polymer ?
#
loop_
_entity_poly.entity_id
_entity_poly.type
_entity_poly.pdbx_seq_one_letter_code
_entity_poly.pdbx_strand_id
1 'polypeptide(L)'
;MSSRAADIAAAAQRGGTEHGMLVMVTFLGIVPQARFNPEELTITSRGRLFRPIGIVPLSPTWSSYQLDARQQAAAIYLFEPGISVREQLTVSYQGLASDAWSRSIRLLDQERARVKARAQLEAKPDSGAL
;
A
#
# COMPACT_ATOMS: atom_id res chain seq x y z
N MET A 1 10.04 -14.98 14.06
CA MET A 1 9.68 -14.29 12.79
C MET A 1 10.97 -14.03 12.04
N SER A 2 11.20 -14.68 10.90
CA SER A 2 12.36 -14.37 10.05
C SER A 2 12.04 -13.11 9.23
N SER A 3 13.02 -12.20 9.12
CA SER A 3 12.87 -10.97 8.32
C SER A 3 12.80 -11.30 6.83
N ARG A 4 11.94 -10.59 6.09
CA ARG A 4 11.82 -10.69 4.62
C ARG A 4 12.72 -9.71 3.87
N ALA A 5 13.63 -9.02 4.57
CA ALA A 5 14.48 -7.99 3.99
C ALA A 5 15.34 -8.50 2.82
N ALA A 6 15.91 -9.70 2.93
CA ALA A 6 16.71 -10.30 1.86
C ALA A 6 15.87 -10.59 0.60
N ASP A 7 14.66 -11.12 0.77
CA ASP A 7 13.74 -11.41 -0.33
C ASP A 7 13.32 -10.12 -1.06
N ILE A 8 13.05 -9.05 -0.30
CA ILE A 8 12.71 -7.72 -0.83
C ILE A 8 13.89 -7.13 -1.59
N ALA A 9 15.10 -7.16 -1.02
CA ALA A 9 16.30 -6.65 -1.68
C ALA A 9 16.58 -7.39 -2.99
N ALA A 10 16.47 -8.71 -2.98
CA ALA A 10 16.64 -9.53 -4.19
C ALA A 10 15.56 -9.22 -5.26
N ALA A 11 14.32 -8.98 -4.85
CA ALA A 11 13.25 -8.58 -5.77
C ALA A 11 13.48 -7.17 -6.36
N ALA A 12 13.93 -6.22 -5.53
CA ALA A 12 14.27 -4.87 -5.97
C ALA A 12 15.39 -4.89 -7.01
N GLN A 13 16.46 -5.65 -6.74
CA GLN A 13 17.60 -5.79 -7.63
C GLN A 13 17.21 -6.41 -8.99
N ARG A 14 16.35 -7.43 -9.00
CA ARG A 14 15.79 -7.99 -10.26
C ARG A 14 14.92 -6.98 -11.02
N GLY A 15 14.18 -6.14 -10.29
CA GLY A 15 13.36 -5.07 -10.85
C GLY A 15 14.14 -3.82 -11.27
N GLY A 16 15.48 -3.83 -11.18
CA GLY A 16 16.32 -2.71 -11.59
C GLY A 16 16.19 -1.47 -10.69
N THR A 17 15.75 -1.63 -9.44
CA THR A 17 15.64 -0.54 -8.47
C THR A 17 16.39 -0.85 -7.18
N GLU A 18 17.03 0.15 -6.59
CA GLU A 18 17.60 0.03 -5.24
C GLU A 18 16.58 0.31 -4.14
N HIS A 19 15.56 1.13 -4.45
CA HIS A 19 14.58 1.63 -3.48
C HIS A 19 13.18 1.62 -4.10
N GLY A 20 12.51 0.48 -4.05
CA GLY A 20 11.12 0.36 -4.51
C GLY A 20 10.10 0.89 -3.51
N MET A 21 8.95 1.35 -4.01
CA MET A 21 7.76 1.55 -3.16
C MET A 21 7.22 0.18 -2.75
N LEU A 22 7.12 -0.07 -1.45
CA LEU A 22 6.58 -1.32 -0.91
C LEU A 22 5.09 -1.18 -0.60
N VAL A 23 4.29 -2.11 -1.08
CA VAL A 23 2.84 -2.15 -0.84
C VAL A 23 2.47 -3.55 -0.38
N MET A 24 1.87 -3.67 0.80
CA MET A 24 1.32 -4.94 1.26
C MET A 24 -0.04 -5.18 0.59
N VAL A 25 -0.18 -6.32 -0.08
CA VAL A 25 -1.40 -6.73 -0.78
C VAL A 25 -1.90 -8.03 -0.16
N THR A 26 -3.22 -8.07 0.11
CA THR A 26 -3.90 -9.26 0.59
C THR A 26 -5.10 -9.57 -0.31
N PHE A 27 -5.11 -10.76 -0.88
CA PHE A 27 -6.28 -11.35 -1.53
C PHE A 27 -7.10 -12.15 -0.52
N LEU A 28 -8.42 -12.06 -0.61
CA LEU A 28 -9.37 -12.80 0.22
C LEU A 28 -10.30 -13.63 -0.68
N GLY A 29 -10.31 -14.95 -0.47
CA GLY A 29 -11.24 -15.84 -1.14
C GLY A 29 -12.66 -15.63 -0.64
N ILE A 30 -13.57 -15.21 -1.51
CA ILE A 30 -15.00 -15.04 -1.19
C ILE A 30 -15.78 -16.34 -1.45
N VAL A 31 -15.40 -17.06 -2.50
CA VAL A 31 -15.96 -18.36 -2.89
C VAL A 31 -14.87 -19.43 -2.83
N PRO A 32 -15.23 -20.73 -2.72
CA PRO A 32 -14.25 -21.81 -2.81
C PRO A 32 -13.49 -21.76 -4.13
N GLN A 33 -12.22 -22.17 -4.10
CA GLN A 33 -11.40 -22.32 -5.32
C GLN A 33 -11.29 -21.02 -6.15
N ALA A 34 -11.44 -19.85 -5.52
CA ALA A 34 -11.32 -18.53 -6.15
C ALA A 34 -9.90 -18.30 -6.65
N ARG A 35 -9.76 -18.03 -7.94
CA ARG A 35 -8.47 -17.73 -8.56
C ARG A 35 -8.12 -16.26 -8.40
N PHE A 36 -6.85 -15.97 -8.21
CA PHE A 36 -6.33 -14.61 -8.25
C PHE A 36 -5.06 -14.57 -9.11
N ASN A 37 -4.92 -13.53 -9.93
CA ASN A 37 -3.69 -13.24 -10.65
C ASN A 37 -2.92 -12.11 -9.96
N PRO A 38 -1.74 -12.37 -9.38
CA PRO A 38 -0.96 -11.33 -8.72
C PRO A 38 -0.57 -10.13 -9.60
N GLU A 39 -0.31 -10.37 -10.88
CA GLU A 39 0.28 -9.38 -11.81
C GLU A 39 -0.74 -8.37 -12.35
N GLU A 40 -2.03 -8.61 -12.12
CA GLU A 40 -3.11 -7.76 -12.60
C GLU A 40 -3.41 -6.56 -11.68
N LEU A 41 -2.75 -6.49 -10.51
CA LEU A 41 -2.85 -5.34 -9.63
C LEU A 41 -1.98 -4.19 -10.17
N THR A 42 -2.59 -3.03 -10.37
CA THR A 42 -1.88 -1.82 -10.78
C THR A 42 -2.25 -0.64 -9.90
N ILE A 43 -1.37 0.34 -9.82
CA ILE A 43 -1.59 1.57 -9.07
C ILE A 43 -1.50 2.73 -10.05
N THR A 44 -2.47 3.63 -10.05
CA THR A 44 -2.39 4.91 -10.75
C THR A 44 -2.19 6.02 -9.73
N SER A 45 -1.16 6.83 -9.91
CA SER A 45 -0.87 8.01 -9.08
C SER A 45 -0.38 9.13 -9.98
N ARG A 46 -0.91 10.34 -9.81
CA ARG A 46 -0.57 11.52 -10.64
C ARG A 46 -0.67 11.26 -12.16
N GLY A 47 -1.66 10.48 -12.59
CA GLY A 47 -1.86 10.11 -14.01
C GLY A 47 -0.85 9.09 -14.56
N ARG A 48 0.12 8.63 -13.77
CA ARG A 48 1.06 7.57 -14.14
C ARG A 48 0.57 6.22 -13.64
N LEU A 49 0.58 5.22 -14.52
CA LEU A 49 0.28 3.83 -14.20
C LEU A 49 1.56 3.13 -13.74
N PHE A 50 1.48 2.44 -12.62
CA PHE A 50 2.55 1.64 -12.01
C PHE A 50 2.14 0.17 -11.98
N ARG A 51 3.04 -0.69 -12.46
CA ARG A 51 2.94 -2.15 -12.40
C ARG A 51 3.94 -2.67 -11.36
N PRO A 52 3.68 -3.81 -10.73
CA PRO A 52 4.66 -4.43 -9.85
C PRO A 52 5.92 -4.78 -10.65
N ILE A 53 7.07 -4.49 -10.06
CA ILE A 53 8.40 -4.90 -10.56
C ILE A 53 8.94 -6.11 -9.78
N GLY A 54 8.24 -6.50 -8.72
CA GLY A 54 8.54 -7.68 -7.93
C GLY A 54 7.44 -7.98 -6.92
N ILE A 55 7.27 -9.25 -6.58
CA ILE A 55 6.29 -9.72 -5.61
C ILE A 55 7.01 -10.66 -4.65
N VAL A 56 6.92 -10.38 -3.36
CA VAL A 56 7.49 -11.19 -2.28
C VAL A 56 6.34 -11.83 -1.48
N PRO A 57 6.05 -13.12 -1.69
CA PRO A 57 5.01 -13.82 -0.95
C PRO A 57 5.25 -13.81 0.56
N LEU A 58 4.21 -13.52 1.32
CA LEU A 58 4.22 -13.58 2.79
C LEU A 58 3.49 -14.82 3.33
N SER A 59 2.54 -15.38 2.58
CA SER A 59 1.77 -16.55 2.98
C SER A 59 2.10 -17.79 2.13
N PRO A 60 2.02 -19.01 2.70
CA PRO A 60 2.20 -20.25 1.94
C PRO A 60 1.14 -20.45 0.83
N THR A 61 -0.05 -19.87 1.04
CA THR A 61 -1.20 -19.91 0.13
C THR A 61 -1.01 -19.10 -1.14
N TRP A 62 0.08 -18.32 -1.25
CA TRP A 62 0.32 -17.46 -2.40
C TRP A 62 0.61 -18.25 -3.67
N SER A 63 1.33 -19.38 -3.56
CA SER A 63 1.85 -20.12 -4.71
C SER A 63 0.79 -20.94 -5.46
N SER A 64 -0.37 -21.19 -4.85
CA SER A 64 -1.47 -21.91 -5.51
C SER A 64 -2.22 -21.04 -6.52
N TYR A 65 -2.12 -19.71 -6.44
CA TYR A 65 -2.96 -18.76 -7.18
C TYR A 65 -4.46 -19.00 -7.01
N GLN A 66 -4.82 -19.66 -5.92
CA GLN A 66 -6.16 -20.14 -5.66
C GLN A 66 -6.44 -20.14 -4.16
N LEU A 67 -7.60 -19.62 -3.78
CA LEU A 67 -8.03 -19.45 -2.41
C LEU A 67 -9.38 -20.13 -2.20
N ASP A 68 -9.50 -20.87 -1.11
CA ASP A 68 -10.80 -21.28 -0.59
C ASP A 68 -11.52 -20.12 0.10
N ALA A 69 -12.81 -20.33 0.40
CA ALA A 69 -13.62 -19.32 1.06
C ALA A 69 -13.00 -18.95 2.42
N ARG A 70 -12.89 -17.64 2.67
CA ARG A 70 -12.28 -17.03 3.86
C ARG A 70 -10.76 -17.24 3.98
N GLN A 71 -10.12 -17.88 3.01
CA GLN A 71 -8.67 -17.99 2.96
C GLN A 71 -8.05 -16.70 2.43
N GLN A 72 -6.85 -16.37 2.91
CA GLN A 72 -6.10 -15.20 2.47
C GLN A 72 -4.77 -15.61 1.86
N ALA A 73 -4.33 -14.83 0.87
CA ALA A 73 -2.96 -14.82 0.40
C ALA A 73 -2.41 -13.40 0.51
N ALA A 74 -1.22 -13.25 1.11
CA ALA A 74 -0.59 -11.95 1.31
C ALA A 74 0.81 -11.91 0.69
N ALA A 75 1.20 -10.75 0.16
CA ALA A 75 2.53 -10.49 -0.37
C ALA A 75 2.92 -9.02 -0.21
N ILE A 76 4.22 -8.73 -0.33
CA ILE A 76 4.74 -7.38 -0.52
C ILE A 76 4.98 -7.19 -2.01
N TYR A 77 4.32 -6.21 -2.58
CA TYR A 77 4.51 -5.75 -3.95
C TYR A 77 5.55 -4.64 -3.96
N LEU A 78 6.48 -4.74 -4.89
CA LEU A 78 7.46 -3.73 -5.17
C LEU A 78 7.01 -2.98 -6.42
N PHE A 79 7.01 -1.66 -6.35
CA PHE A 79 6.77 -0.79 -7.49
C PHE A 79 7.98 0.14 -7.68
N GLU A 80 8.14 0.66 -8.89
CA GLU A 80 9.05 1.77 -9.11
C GLU A 80 8.71 2.98 -8.22
N PRO A 81 9.72 3.82 -7.89
CA PRO A 81 9.49 5.08 -7.19
C PRO A 81 8.51 6.01 -7.92
N GLY A 82 7.84 6.88 -7.16
CA GLY A 82 7.00 7.96 -7.68
C GLY A 82 5.52 7.83 -7.37
N ILE A 83 5.08 6.73 -6.74
CA ILE A 83 3.73 6.61 -6.19
C ILE A 83 3.58 7.57 -5.01
N SER A 84 2.66 8.53 -5.11
CA SER A 84 2.32 9.43 -4.01
C SER A 84 1.11 8.90 -3.25
N VAL A 85 1.31 8.49 -1.99
CA VAL A 85 0.22 8.12 -1.06
C VAL A 85 -0.43 9.34 -0.40
N ARG A 86 0.07 10.56 -0.65
CA ARG A 86 -0.52 11.79 -0.09
C ARG A 86 -1.52 12.44 -1.02
N GLU A 87 -1.61 11.96 -2.24
CA GLU A 87 -2.45 12.49 -3.29
C GLU A 87 -3.45 11.45 -3.75
N GLN A 88 -4.19 11.77 -4.81
CA GLN A 88 -5.11 10.82 -5.42
C GLN A 88 -4.35 9.59 -5.91
N LEU A 89 -4.80 8.44 -5.41
CA LEU A 89 -4.27 7.13 -5.72
C LEU A 89 -5.44 6.20 -6.04
N THR A 90 -5.33 5.50 -7.16
CA THR A 90 -6.31 4.52 -7.60
C THR A 90 -5.65 3.16 -7.69
N VAL A 91 -6.18 2.17 -6.97
CA VAL A 91 -5.78 0.77 -7.09
C VAL A 91 -6.72 0.10 -8.08
N SER A 92 -6.18 -0.59 -9.07
CA SER A 92 -6.98 -1.33 -10.05
C SER A 92 -6.63 -2.81 -10.06
N TYR A 93 -7.65 -3.66 -10.18
CA TYR A 93 -7.55 -5.11 -10.22
C TYR A 93 -8.66 -5.69 -11.09
N GLN A 94 -8.34 -6.49 -12.10
CA GLN A 94 -9.32 -7.11 -13.02
C GLN A 94 -10.35 -6.13 -13.61
N GLY A 95 -9.90 -4.94 -13.99
CA GLY A 95 -10.76 -3.89 -14.55
C GLY A 95 -11.62 -3.15 -13.51
N LEU A 96 -11.61 -3.57 -12.24
CA LEU A 96 -12.21 -2.83 -11.13
C LEU A 96 -11.19 -1.82 -10.60
N ALA A 97 -11.66 -0.62 -10.28
CA ALA A 97 -10.82 0.45 -9.74
C ALA A 97 -11.39 0.94 -8.40
N SER A 98 -10.50 1.27 -7.47
CA SER A 98 -10.83 1.81 -6.16
C SER A 98 -9.99 3.05 -5.86
N ASP A 99 -10.65 4.14 -5.52
CA ASP A 99 -10.07 5.39 -5.05
C ASP A 99 -10.20 5.58 -3.53
N ALA A 100 -10.53 4.51 -2.80
CA ALA A 100 -10.89 4.57 -1.37
C ALA A 100 -9.82 5.26 -0.51
N TRP A 101 -8.53 5.05 -0.80
CA TRP A 101 -7.43 5.71 -0.12
C TRP A 101 -7.49 7.25 -0.23
N SER A 102 -7.93 7.77 -1.37
CA SER A 102 -8.05 9.21 -1.61
C SER A 102 -9.10 9.85 -0.69
N ARG A 103 -10.12 9.08 -0.25
CA ARG A 103 -11.04 9.53 0.80
C ARG A 103 -10.38 9.53 2.17
N SER A 104 -9.67 8.45 2.51
CA SER A 104 -8.98 8.30 3.79
C SER A 104 -7.91 9.37 4.03
N ILE A 105 -7.12 9.73 3.00
CA ILE A 105 -6.05 10.72 3.14
C ILE A 105 -6.60 12.12 3.46
N ARG A 106 -7.74 12.50 2.85
CA ARG A 106 -8.39 13.79 3.15
C ARG A 106 -8.85 13.86 4.60
N LEU A 107 -9.45 12.79 5.11
CA LEU A 107 -9.84 12.72 6.51
C LEU A 107 -8.62 12.80 7.43
N LEU A 108 -7.56 12.05 7.12
CA LEU A 108 -6.33 12.05 7.89
C LEU A 108 -5.67 13.43 7.95
N ASP A 109 -5.67 14.17 6.85
CA ASP A 109 -5.09 15.51 6.78
C ASP A 109 -5.91 16.54 7.57
N GLN A 110 -7.24 16.41 7.59
CA GLN A 110 -8.11 17.22 8.46
C GLN A 110 -7.79 16.97 9.94
N GLU A 111 -7.67 15.71 10.35
CA GLU A 111 -7.32 15.37 11.74
C GLU A 111 -5.93 15.88 12.12
N ARG A 112 -4.95 15.75 11.22
CA ARG A 112 -3.61 16.32 11.43
C ARG A 112 -3.65 17.83 11.62
N ALA A 113 -4.46 18.55 10.83
CA ALA A 113 -4.61 19.99 10.97
C ALA A 113 -5.21 20.37 12.33
N ARG A 114 -6.23 19.63 12.79
CA ARG A 114 -6.84 19.82 14.11
C ARG A 114 -5.85 19.59 15.26
N VAL A 115 -5.08 18.50 15.20
CA VAL A 115 -4.05 18.18 16.20
C VAL A 115 -2.98 19.27 16.24
N LYS A 116 -2.50 19.74 15.07
CA LYS A 116 -1.52 20.84 15.01
C LYS A 116 -2.05 22.15 15.60
N ALA A 117 -3.30 22.51 15.29
CA ALA A 117 -3.92 23.71 15.83
C ALA A 117 -4.06 23.64 17.37
N ARG A 118 -4.45 22.47 17.91
CA ARG A 118 -4.50 22.26 19.36
C ARG A 118 -3.11 22.41 20.01
N ALA A 119 -2.09 21.77 19.44
CA ALA A 119 -0.73 21.85 19.96
C ALA A 119 -0.19 23.30 19.95
N GLN A 120 -0.53 24.10 18.94
CA GLN A 120 -0.15 25.52 18.90
C GLN A 120 -0.87 26.37 19.96
N LEU A 121 -2.12 26.06 20.28
CA LEU A 121 -2.87 26.72 21.36
C LEU A 121 -2.31 26.35 22.74
N GLU A 122 -1.93 25.08 22.94
CA GLU A 122 -1.29 24.58 24.17
C GLU A 122 0.14 25.08 24.35
N ALA A 123 0.85 25.43 23.26
CA ALA A 123 2.18 26.04 23.31
C ALA A 123 2.14 27.57 23.53
N LYS A 124 0.97 28.21 23.38
CA LYS A 124 0.79 29.66 23.52
C LYS A 124 0.47 30.21 24.95
N PRO A 125 0.29 29.43 26.04
CA PRO A 125 0.15 30.01 27.38
C PRO A 125 1.51 30.00 28.09
N ASP A 126 2.33 31.04 27.87
CA ASP A 126 3.38 31.51 28.82
C ASP A 126 4.20 32.73 28.33
N SER A 127 3.96 33.26 27.12
CA SER A 127 4.70 34.45 26.63
C SER A 127 4.08 35.80 27.01
N GLY A 128 3.26 35.86 28.07
CA GLY A 128 2.46 37.03 28.41
C GLY A 128 2.33 37.29 29.91
N ALA A 129 3.46 37.42 30.61
CA ALA A 129 3.52 38.06 31.92
C ALA A 129 4.88 38.74 32.09
N LEU A 130 4.92 40.05 31.80
CA LEU A 130 5.91 41.00 32.31
C LEU A 130 5.15 42.24 32.79
#